data_AF-A0A497C7F7-F1
#
_entry.id   AF-A0A497C7F7-F1
#
_cell.length_a   1.000
_cell.length_b   1.000
_cell.length_c   1.000
_cell.angle_alpha   90.00
_cell.angle_beta   90.00
_cell.angle_gamma   90.00
#
_symmetry.space_group_name_H-M   'P 1'
#
loop_
_entity.id
_entity.type
_entity.pdbx_description
1 polymer ?
#
loop_
_entity_poly.entity_id
_entity_poly.type
_entity_poly.pdbx_seq_one_letter_code
_entity_poly.pdbx_strand_id
1 'polypeptide(L)'
;RQLGAESGICNSPATAAIFVEDFIRKRFMDGQQTMPLKLFNTDDPPDRRQNLLQGARIIDTSHEDAAYATAIPILAEPRTFMMLVSADKALEVIKAIKTKYETEMGKVRNRLPLSLGAVFFGRRTPLFAALDAARHMFDRPSTPQPWQVHSKTDLAPTDDGWPRRVALTLERDGCSITLETPTVMGDDKTKDLWYPYWRVKGKPADREHWFIGPDGKHWVHVKDLREGDTVHLTPSTFDFEYLDVTSRRFEIYYNEDGSRPTHPTRPYYLEDLERLDELWEAFSQLSRTQLKQILQTIETTRQRWFGRENKKSLDDGTFQKFVRNTLANAQWPKAHPWKKLPNCDRLVEAALRGELTDLAELHLSILKEKKE
;
A
#
# COMPACT_ATOMS: atom_id res chain seq x y z
N ARG A 1 -5.91 -10.54 -24.95
CA ARG A 1 -6.35 -9.38 -25.78
C ARG A 1 -5.42 -9.04 -26.96
N GLN A 2 -4.09 -8.89 -26.79
CA GLN A 2 -3.20 -8.57 -27.93
C GLN A 2 -3.20 -9.64 -29.04
N LEU A 3 -3.50 -10.89 -28.68
CA LEU A 3 -3.65 -12.02 -29.61
C LEU A 3 -5.10 -12.22 -30.11
N GLY A 4 -6.01 -11.28 -29.86
CA GLY A 4 -7.42 -11.39 -30.27
C GLY A 4 -8.31 -12.27 -29.39
N ALA A 5 -7.78 -12.83 -28.29
CA ALA A 5 -8.56 -13.63 -27.34
C ALA A 5 -9.75 -12.84 -26.76
N GLU A 6 -10.92 -13.49 -26.70
CA GLU A 6 -12.09 -13.01 -25.98
C GLU A 6 -11.77 -12.82 -24.48
N SER A 7 -12.52 -11.93 -23.81
CA SER A 7 -12.26 -11.62 -22.39
C SER A 7 -12.39 -12.82 -21.48
N GLY A 8 -13.34 -13.74 -21.74
CA GLY A 8 -13.57 -14.92 -20.90
C GLY A 8 -12.40 -15.91 -20.90
N ILE A 9 -11.65 -16.00 -22.00
CA ILE A 9 -10.48 -16.89 -22.14
C ILE A 9 -9.36 -16.49 -21.19
N CYS A 10 -9.23 -15.18 -20.90
CA CYS A 10 -8.16 -14.66 -20.05
C CYS A 10 -8.40 -14.90 -18.55
N ASN A 11 -9.59 -15.39 -18.15
CA ASN A 11 -9.97 -15.54 -16.74
C ASN A 11 -9.54 -16.89 -16.13
N SER A 12 -9.08 -17.83 -16.95
CA SER A 12 -8.62 -19.15 -16.52
C SER A 12 -7.21 -19.39 -17.06
N PRO A 13 -6.20 -19.63 -16.21
CA PRO A 13 -4.85 -19.94 -16.66
C PRO A 13 -4.80 -21.11 -17.66
N ALA A 14 -5.59 -22.17 -17.40
CA ALA A 14 -5.67 -23.33 -18.28
C ALA A 14 -6.25 -22.98 -19.66
N THR A 15 -7.35 -22.23 -19.69
CA THR A 15 -8.00 -21.83 -20.94
C THR A 15 -7.13 -20.83 -21.72
N ALA A 16 -6.43 -19.93 -21.03
CA ALA A 16 -5.47 -19.03 -21.63
C ALA A 16 -4.26 -19.79 -22.22
N ALA A 17 -3.74 -20.80 -21.52
CA ALA A 17 -2.64 -21.63 -21.99
C ALA A 17 -3.02 -22.38 -23.27
N ILE A 18 -4.18 -23.05 -23.29
CA ILE A 18 -4.71 -23.74 -24.48
C ILE A 18 -4.87 -22.78 -25.66
N PHE A 19 -5.44 -21.60 -25.42
CA PHE A 19 -5.59 -20.59 -26.47
C PHE A 19 -4.24 -20.13 -27.05
N VAL A 20 -3.24 -19.92 -26.20
CA VAL A 20 -1.90 -19.50 -26.61
C VAL A 20 -1.21 -20.62 -27.39
N GLU A 21 -1.34 -21.87 -26.96
CA GLU A 21 -0.81 -23.03 -27.67
C GLU A 21 -1.44 -23.14 -29.07
N ASP A 22 -2.76 -23.10 -29.17
CA ASP A 22 -3.48 -23.11 -30.45
C ASP A 22 -3.06 -21.95 -31.37
N PHE A 23 -2.88 -20.77 -30.79
CA PHE A 23 -2.41 -19.61 -31.53
C PHE A 23 -0.99 -19.83 -32.08
N ILE A 24 -0.09 -20.39 -31.26
CA ILE A 24 1.29 -20.69 -31.68
C ILE A 24 1.29 -21.74 -32.78
N ARG A 25 0.57 -22.86 -32.59
CA ARG A 25 0.47 -23.95 -33.57
C ARG A 25 -0.04 -23.43 -34.92
N LYS A 26 -1.20 -22.76 -34.93
CA LYS A 26 -1.82 -22.22 -36.16
C LYS A 26 -0.98 -21.18 -36.88
N ARG A 27 -0.19 -20.38 -36.15
CA ARG A 27 0.52 -19.23 -36.75
C ARG A 27 1.97 -19.51 -37.11
N PHE A 28 2.62 -20.42 -36.39
CA PHE A 28 4.05 -20.68 -36.50
C PHE A 28 4.41 -22.14 -36.85
N MET A 29 3.47 -23.09 -36.73
CA MET A 29 3.74 -24.52 -36.99
C MET A 29 2.92 -25.09 -38.16
N ASP A 30 1.61 -24.80 -38.21
CA ASP A 30 0.67 -25.41 -39.15
C ASP A 30 0.39 -24.49 -40.35
N GLY A 31 0.92 -24.81 -41.53
CA GLY A 31 0.53 -24.18 -42.80
C GLY A 31 1.66 -23.91 -43.81
N GLN A 32 1.29 -23.62 -45.07
CA GLN A 32 2.23 -23.33 -46.18
C GLN A 32 2.92 -21.94 -46.08
N GLN A 33 2.47 -21.06 -45.19
CA GLN A 33 3.08 -19.76 -44.89
C GLN A 33 3.21 -19.57 -43.37
N THR A 34 4.13 -20.31 -42.76
CA THR A 34 4.54 -20.06 -41.37
C THR A 34 5.15 -18.67 -41.25
N MET A 35 4.64 -17.85 -40.32
CA MET A 35 5.25 -16.54 -40.11
C MET A 35 6.65 -16.71 -39.50
N PRO A 36 7.66 -15.97 -39.96
CA PRO A 36 8.97 -16.01 -39.33
C PRO A 36 8.87 -15.45 -37.90
N LEU A 37 9.55 -16.11 -36.97
CA LEU A 37 9.76 -15.59 -35.63
C LEU A 37 10.53 -14.27 -35.72
N LYS A 38 10.13 -13.28 -34.94
CA LYS A 38 10.74 -11.95 -34.93
C LYS A 38 11.14 -11.57 -33.52
N LEU A 39 12.44 -11.44 -33.30
CA LEU A 39 13.01 -10.85 -32.09
C LEU A 39 14.05 -9.83 -32.53
N PHE A 40 13.97 -8.62 -32.02
CA PHE A 40 14.89 -7.55 -32.36
C PHE A 40 15.54 -7.03 -31.08
N ASN A 41 16.77 -6.57 -31.17
CA ASN A 41 17.31 -5.75 -30.09
C ASN A 41 16.52 -4.44 -30.04
N THR A 42 16.03 -4.09 -28.84
CA THR A 42 15.20 -2.91 -28.63
C THR A 42 16.00 -1.62 -28.87
N ASP A 43 17.31 -1.67 -28.64
CA ASP A 43 18.23 -0.53 -28.76
C ASP A 43 18.65 -0.23 -30.20
N ASP A 44 18.42 -1.17 -31.14
CA ASP A 44 18.76 -0.97 -32.54
C ASP A 44 17.76 0.00 -33.21
N PRO A 45 18.25 1.00 -33.97
CA PRO A 45 17.39 1.89 -34.73
C PRO A 45 16.63 1.10 -35.81
N PRO A 46 15.42 1.54 -36.21
CA PRO A 46 14.49 0.72 -37.00
C PRO A 46 15.07 0.19 -38.32
N ASP A 47 15.95 0.96 -38.94
CA ASP A 47 16.67 0.71 -40.18
C ASP A 47 17.83 -0.29 -40.04
N ARG A 48 18.28 -0.58 -38.82
CA ARG A 48 19.37 -1.55 -38.53
C ARG A 48 18.93 -2.77 -37.73
N ARG A 49 17.64 -2.91 -37.42
CA ARG A 49 17.13 -4.04 -36.64
C ARG A 49 17.34 -5.37 -37.36
N GLN A 50 18.26 -6.17 -36.84
CA GLN A 50 18.44 -7.55 -37.27
C GLN A 50 17.50 -8.46 -36.49
N ASN A 51 16.87 -9.40 -37.19
CA ASN A 51 16.04 -10.41 -36.55
C ASN A 51 16.93 -11.48 -35.91
N LEU A 52 17.02 -11.46 -34.58
CA LEU A 52 17.82 -12.37 -33.77
C LEU A 52 17.33 -13.83 -33.84
N LEU A 53 16.10 -14.05 -34.32
CA LEU A 53 15.52 -15.38 -34.52
C LEU A 53 15.43 -15.77 -35.99
N GLN A 54 16.19 -15.11 -36.88
CA GLN A 54 16.22 -15.46 -38.28
C GLN A 54 16.66 -16.93 -38.46
N GLY A 55 15.85 -17.72 -39.18
CA GLY A 55 16.10 -19.15 -39.41
C GLY A 55 15.62 -20.07 -38.27
N ALA A 56 15.22 -19.53 -37.12
CA ALA A 56 14.62 -20.32 -36.06
C ALA A 56 13.16 -20.67 -36.39
N ARG A 57 12.74 -21.89 -36.02
CA ARG A 57 11.35 -22.37 -36.15
C ARG A 57 10.91 -23.04 -34.85
N ILE A 58 9.63 -22.90 -34.53
CA ILE A 58 9.02 -23.67 -33.43
C ILE A 58 8.70 -25.05 -33.98
N ILE A 59 9.20 -26.10 -33.31
CA ILE A 59 9.02 -27.50 -33.71
C ILE A 59 7.99 -28.18 -32.84
N ASP A 60 7.90 -27.77 -31.57
CA ASP A 60 6.98 -28.33 -30.60
C ASP A 60 6.58 -27.28 -29.57
N THR A 61 5.46 -27.52 -28.91
CA THR A 61 4.95 -26.74 -27.79
C THR A 61 4.54 -27.69 -26.69
N SER A 62 5.10 -27.50 -25.50
CA SER A 62 4.75 -28.24 -24.30
C SER A 62 4.15 -27.31 -23.24
N HIS A 63 3.24 -27.84 -22.43
CA HIS A 63 2.76 -27.16 -21.24
C HIS A 63 3.78 -27.31 -20.09
N GLU A 64 3.99 -26.24 -19.33
CA GLU A 64 4.74 -26.29 -18.08
C GLU A 64 3.74 -26.20 -16.92
N ASP A 65 3.67 -27.24 -16.09
CA ASP A 65 2.75 -27.32 -14.95
C ASP A 65 3.15 -26.40 -13.78
N ALA A 66 4.23 -25.63 -13.93
CA ALA A 66 4.64 -24.66 -12.94
C ALA A 66 3.69 -23.46 -12.96
N ALA A 67 3.18 -23.10 -11.78
CA ALA A 67 2.43 -21.86 -11.61
C ALA A 67 3.32 -20.67 -11.96
N TYR A 68 3.01 -19.98 -13.06
CA TYR A 68 3.70 -18.75 -13.44
C TYR A 68 3.38 -17.65 -12.42
N ALA A 69 4.33 -17.35 -11.55
CA ALA A 69 4.23 -16.17 -10.68
C ALA A 69 4.51 -14.92 -11.53
N THR A 70 3.51 -14.03 -11.66
CA THR A 70 3.66 -12.70 -12.29
C THR A 70 4.44 -11.72 -11.40
N ALA A 71 5.47 -12.21 -10.71
CA ALA A 71 6.36 -11.48 -9.84
C ALA A 71 7.81 -11.81 -10.21
N ILE A 72 8.60 -10.78 -10.52
CA ILE A 72 10.02 -10.93 -10.87
C ILE A 72 10.84 -10.37 -9.71
N PRO A 73 11.53 -11.21 -8.91
CA PRO A 73 12.38 -10.72 -7.85
C PRO A 73 13.60 -9.98 -8.45
N ILE A 74 13.90 -8.81 -7.90
CA ILE A 74 15.06 -7.99 -8.28
C ILE A 74 16.12 -8.03 -7.17
N LEU A 75 15.68 -7.93 -5.91
CA LEU A 75 16.53 -7.94 -4.73
C LEU A 75 15.83 -8.69 -3.60
N ALA A 76 16.58 -9.50 -2.86
CA ALA A 76 16.10 -10.17 -1.66
C ALA A 76 17.23 -10.24 -0.62
N GLU A 77 17.25 -9.27 0.29
CA GLU A 77 18.16 -9.20 1.42
C GLU A 77 17.36 -9.20 2.73
N PRO A 78 17.97 -9.53 3.88
CA PRO A 78 17.25 -9.59 5.16
C PRO A 78 16.52 -8.31 5.56
N ARG A 79 16.99 -7.14 5.10
CA ARG A 79 16.42 -5.82 5.44
C ARG A 79 15.64 -5.17 4.31
N THR A 80 15.87 -5.58 3.07
CA THR A 80 15.35 -4.90 1.88
C THR A 80 15.07 -5.93 0.79
N PHE A 81 13.94 -5.76 0.11
CA PHE A 81 13.62 -6.56 -1.06
C PHE A 81 13.02 -5.65 -2.13
N MET A 82 13.08 -6.09 -3.38
CA MET A 82 12.47 -5.43 -4.51
C MET A 82 11.97 -6.49 -5.48
N MET A 83 10.75 -6.30 -6.00
CA MET A 83 10.18 -7.17 -7.01
C MET A 83 9.35 -6.34 -7.99
N LEU A 84 9.29 -6.80 -9.24
CA LEU A 84 8.35 -6.30 -10.23
C LEU A 84 7.10 -7.15 -10.19
N VAL A 85 5.94 -6.51 -10.07
CA VAL A 85 4.63 -7.16 -10.09
C VAL A 85 3.72 -6.44 -11.07
N SER A 86 2.70 -7.14 -11.58
CA SER A 86 1.65 -6.48 -12.37
C SER A 86 0.93 -5.42 -11.52
N ALA A 87 0.68 -4.25 -12.11
CA ALA A 87 0.12 -3.10 -11.39
C ALA A 87 -1.23 -3.41 -10.72
N ASP A 88 -2.10 -4.16 -11.39
CA ASP A 88 -3.40 -4.62 -10.89
C ASP A 88 -3.31 -5.55 -9.67
N LYS A 89 -2.14 -6.12 -9.41
CA LYS A 89 -1.85 -7.00 -8.26
C LYS A 89 -1.04 -6.33 -7.16
N ALA A 90 -0.57 -5.10 -7.37
CA ALA A 90 0.34 -4.44 -6.44
C ALA A 90 -0.25 -4.32 -5.02
N LEU A 91 -1.50 -3.85 -4.89
CA LEU A 91 -2.14 -3.70 -3.58
C LEU A 91 -2.43 -5.04 -2.89
N GLU A 92 -2.81 -6.07 -3.66
CA GLU A 92 -3.00 -7.42 -3.14
C GLU A 92 -1.69 -7.97 -2.55
N VAL A 93 -0.58 -7.77 -3.26
CA VAL A 93 0.77 -8.18 -2.80
C VAL A 93 1.18 -7.39 -1.55
N ILE A 94 0.95 -6.08 -1.50
CA ILE A 94 1.25 -5.24 -0.33
C ILE A 94 0.47 -5.73 0.90
N LYS A 95 -0.83 -6.02 0.75
CA LYS A 95 -1.66 -6.57 1.83
C LYS A 95 -1.18 -7.94 2.29
N ALA A 96 -0.79 -8.82 1.35
CA ALA A 96 -0.23 -10.12 1.70
C ALA A 96 1.09 -10.00 2.48
N ILE A 97 1.96 -9.06 2.09
CA ILE A 97 3.21 -8.77 2.81
C ILE A 97 2.89 -8.23 4.21
N LYS A 98 1.96 -7.26 4.33
CA LYS A 98 1.49 -6.74 5.61
C LYS A 98 1.04 -7.89 6.51
N THR A 99 0.09 -8.72 6.07
CA THR A 99 -0.43 -9.85 6.86
C THR A 99 0.67 -10.79 7.34
N LYS A 100 1.63 -11.14 6.46
CA LYS A 100 2.76 -11.98 6.83
C LYS A 100 3.66 -11.31 7.89
N TYR A 101 4.00 -10.05 7.68
CA TYR A 101 4.80 -9.27 8.62
C TYR A 101 4.10 -9.13 9.98
N GLU A 102 2.79 -8.85 10.00
CA GLU A 102 2.01 -8.74 11.24
C GLU A 102 1.95 -10.07 12.00
N THR A 103 1.87 -11.19 11.28
CA THR A 103 1.87 -12.54 11.86
C THR A 103 3.23 -12.92 12.44
N GLU A 104 4.30 -12.71 11.68
CA GLU A 104 5.64 -13.21 12.02
C GLU A 104 6.41 -12.26 12.94
N MET A 105 6.23 -10.94 12.77
CA MET A 105 6.95 -9.90 13.50
C MET A 105 6.06 -9.15 14.51
N GLY A 106 4.81 -9.57 14.70
CA GLY A 106 3.80 -8.90 15.54
C GLY A 106 4.29 -8.48 16.92
N LYS A 107 5.14 -9.29 17.56
CA LYS A 107 5.68 -9.07 18.91
C LYS A 107 6.64 -7.88 19.04
N VAL A 108 7.26 -7.47 17.93
CA VAL A 108 8.35 -6.47 17.90
C VAL A 108 8.08 -5.33 16.93
N ARG A 109 6.87 -5.21 16.38
CA ARG A 109 6.45 -4.16 15.44
C ARG A 109 6.71 -2.73 15.95
N ASN A 110 6.75 -2.54 17.28
CA ASN A 110 7.03 -1.25 17.88
C ASN A 110 8.43 -0.70 17.55
N ARG A 111 9.39 -1.58 17.26
CA ARG A 111 10.81 -1.26 17.05
C ARG A 111 11.40 -1.81 15.76
N LEU A 112 10.66 -2.66 15.05
CA LEU A 112 11.07 -3.25 13.77
C LEU A 112 10.03 -2.92 12.69
N PRO A 113 9.93 -1.66 12.22
CA PRO A 113 8.93 -1.25 11.25
C PRO A 113 9.17 -1.90 9.88
N LEU A 114 8.09 -2.00 9.09
CA LEU A 114 8.15 -2.32 7.67
C LEU A 114 7.73 -1.10 6.84
N SER A 115 8.63 -0.59 6.00
CA SER A 115 8.30 0.45 5.02
C SER A 115 8.16 -0.19 3.64
N LEU A 116 6.95 -0.09 3.07
CA LEU A 116 6.63 -0.57 1.74
C LEU A 116 6.46 0.61 0.77
N GLY A 117 7.04 0.49 -0.41
CA GLY A 117 6.93 1.47 -1.48
C GLY A 117 6.49 0.80 -2.78
N ALA A 118 5.58 1.43 -3.52
CA ALA A 118 5.15 0.99 -4.84
C ALA A 118 5.46 2.04 -5.91
N VAL A 119 6.38 1.73 -6.82
CA VAL A 119 6.66 2.57 -7.99
C VAL A 119 5.92 2.00 -9.20
N PHE A 120 4.93 2.73 -9.69
CA PHE A 120 4.19 2.38 -10.89
C PHE A 120 4.82 3.07 -12.11
N PHE A 121 4.91 2.35 -13.22
CA PHE A 121 5.51 2.90 -14.43
C PHE A 121 4.97 2.21 -15.69
N GLY A 122 4.95 2.94 -16.81
CA GLY A 122 4.54 2.35 -18.09
C GLY A 122 5.62 1.43 -18.66
N ARG A 123 5.25 0.46 -19.51
CA ARG A 123 6.18 -0.50 -20.14
C ARG A 123 7.37 0.11 -20.91
N ARG A 124 7.26 1.38 -21.31
CA ARG A 124 8.31 2.12 -22.05
C ARG A 124 9.20 2.96 -21.14
N THR A 125 8.91 2.98 -19.85
CA THR A 125 9.74 3.67 -18.86
C THR A 125 11.04 2.90 -18.72
N PRO A 126 12.21 3.55 -18.87
CA PRO A 126 13.49 2.88 -18.68
C PRO A 126 13.57 2.26 -17.28
N LEU A 127 13.98 0.99 -17.21
CA LEU A 127 14.02 0.25 -15.94
C LEU A 127 14.92 0.94 -14.90
N PHE A 128 16.05 1.52 -15.34
CA PHE A 128 16.93 2.26 -14.42
C PHE A 128 16.20 3.38 -13.67
N ALA A 129 15.26 4.08 -14.32
CA ALA A 129 14.51 5.17 -13.69
C ALA A 129 13.53 4.65 -12.62
N ALA A 130 12.93 3.47 -12.86
CA ALA A 130 12.08 2.80 -11.88
C ALA A 130 12.89 2.28 -10.67
N LEU A 131 14.07 1.70 -10.92
CA LEU A 131 14.96 1.23 -9.86
C LEU A 131 15.52 2.39 -9.02
N ASP A 132 15.87 3.51 -9.65
CA ASP A 132 16.32 4.73 -9.00
C ASP A 132 15.22 5.32 -8.10
N ALA A 133 13.99 5.42 -8.62
CA ALA A 133 12.82 5.81 -7.85
C ALA A 133 12.56 4.90 -6.64
N ALA A 134 12.66 3.58 -6.83
CA ALA A 134 12.48 2.61 -5.76
C ALA A 134 13.59 2.70 -4.69
N ARG A 135 14.83 3.02 -5.08
CA ARG A 135 15.92 3.28 -4.13
C ARG A 135 15.65 4.52 -3.29
N HIS A 136 15.16 5.60 -3.88
CA HIS A 136 14.78 6.78 -3.11
C HIS A 136 13.71 6.49 -2.05
N MET A 137 12.77 5.55 -2.31
CA MET A 137 11.80 5.12 -1.30
C MET A 137 12.46 4.38 -0.11
N PHE A 138 13.61 3.74 -0.29
CA PHE A 138 14.37 3.11 0.81
C PHE A 138 15.09 4.13 1.71
N ASP A 139 15.40 5.31 1.20
CA ASP A 139 16.13 6.35 1.94
C ASP A 139 15.25 7.05 2.99
N ARG A 140 13.99 6.64 3.15
CA ARG A 140 13.07 7.21 4.12
C ARG A 140 13.61 7.00 5.56
N PRO A 141 13.78 8.07 6.35
CA PRO A 141 14.13 7.93 7.74
C PRO A 141 12.97 7.31 8.53
N SER A 142 13.29 6.38 9.42
CA SER A 142 12.34 5.75 10.32
C SER A 142 12.77 5.99 11.76
N THR A 143 12.09 6.93 12.43
CA THR A 143 12.43 7.36 13.78
C THR A 143 11.37 6.89 14.78
N PRO A 144 11.75 6.46 15.99
CA PRO A 144 10.79 6.21 17.06
C PRO A 144 10.05 7.49 17.45
N GLN A 145 8.74 7.39 17.57
CA GLN A 145 7.83 8.51 17.85
C GLN A 145 7.03 8.24 19.12
N PRO A 146 6.68 9.27 19.92
CA PRO A 146 5.80 9.10 21.07
C PRO A 146 4.33 8.99 20.62
N TRP A 147 3.62 7.99 21.14
CA TRP A 147 2.20 7.74 20.90
C TRP A 147 1.47 7.56 22.23
N GLN A 148 0.24 8.06 22.33
CA GLN A 148 -0.61 7.82 23.49
C GLN A 148 -1.42 6.56 23.30
N VAL A 149 -1.49 5.71 24.33
CA VAL A 149 -2.43 4.59 24.37
C VAL A 149 -3.82 5.16 24.61
N HIS A 150 -4.65 5.16 23.56
CA HIS A 150 -6.04 5.62 23.63
C HIS A 150 -6.93 4.52 24.23
N SER A 151 -6.77 3.29 23.77
CA SER A 151 -7.48 2.12 24.30
C SER A 151 -6.64 0.85 24.25
N LYS A 152 -6.95 -0.07 25.15
CA LYS A 152 -6.35 -1.41 25.19
C LYS A 152 -7.43 -2.48 25.32
N THR A 153 -7.35 -3.50 24.47
CA THR A 153 -8.25 -4.65 24.51
C THR A 153 -7.46 -5.95 24.57
N ASP A 154 -7.73 -6.76 25.59
CA ASP A 154 -7.18 -8.11 25.72
C ASP A 154 -8.03 -9.08 24.88
N LEU A 155 -7.40 -9.83 23.99
CA LEU A 155 -8.06 -10.69 23.00
C LEU A 155 -7.73 -12.17 23.23
N ALA A 156 -8.76 -13.00 23.07
CA ALA A 156 -8.70 -14.47 23.14
C ALA A 156 -7.87 -14.97 24.33
N PRO A 157 -8.27 -14.69 25.59
CA PRO A 157 -7.51 -15.10 26.75
C PRO A 157 -7.38 -16.62 26.85
N THR A 158 -6.27 -17.09 27.39
CA THR A 158 -6.04 -18.48 27.82
C THR A 158 -6.87 -18.81 29.06
N ASP A 159 -6.92 -20.09 29.42
CA ASP A 159 -7.71 -20.59 30.56
C ASP A 159 -7.32 -19.93 31.90
N ASP A 160 -6.08 -19.46 32.02
CA ASP A 160 -5.55 -18.76 33.19
C ASP A 160 -5.67 -17.22 33.11
N GLY A 161 -6.43 -16.70 32.14
CA GLY A 161 -6.72 -15.27 31.98
C GLY A 161 -5.58 -14.46 31.34
N TRP A 162 -4.55 -15.10 30.78
CA TRP A 162 -3.53 -14.42 30.02
C TRP A 162 -4.02 -14.09 28.60
N PRO A 163 -3.93 -12.85 28.11
CA PRO A 163 -4.34 -12.55 26.74
C PRO A 163 -3.44 -13.31 25.77
N ARG A 164 -4.00 -13.91 24.70
CA ARG A 164 -3.17 -14.41 23.59
C ARG A 164 -2.68 -13.28 22.70
N ARG A 165 -3.48 -12.23 22.58
CA ARG A 165 -3.13 -10.99 21.89
C ARG A 165 -3.62 -9.78 22.67
N VAL A 166 -2.94 -8.66 22.49
CA VAL A 166 -3.37 -7.35 22.98
C VAL A 166 -3.52 -6.43 21.78
N ALA A 167 -4.71 -5.87 21.61
CA ALA A 167 -4.97 -4.80 20.64
C ALA A 167 -4.79 -3.45 21.34
N LEU A 168 -3.94 -2.59 20.77
CA LEU A 168 -3.73 -1.22 21.22
C LEU A 168 -4.21 -0.26 20.14
N THR A 169 -5.09 0.67 20.52
CA THR A 169 -5.38 1.84 19.71
C THR A 169 -4.47 2.96 20.19
N LEU A 170 -3.61 3.45 19.29
CA LEU A 170 -2.64 4.49 19.57
C LEU A 170 -3.05 5.78 18.86
N GLU A 171 -2.94 6.89 19.57
CA GLU A 171 -3.29 8.20 19.04
C GLU A 171 -2.09 9.15 19.04
N ARG A 172 -1.96 9.89 17.94
CA ARG A 172 -0.96 10.95 17.78
C ARG A 172 -1.43 11.98 16.76
N ASP A 173 -1.39 13.26 17.11
CA ASP A 173 -1.64 14.39 16.19
C ASP A 173 -2.95 14.23 15.38
N GLY A 174 -4.02 13.74 16.03
CA GLY A 174 -5.32 13.46 15.40
C GLY A 174 -5.35 12.24 14.47
N CYS A 175 -4.28 11.45 14.43
CA CYS A 175 -4.22 10.16 13.75
C CYS A 175 -4.33 9.03 14.76
N SER A 176 -5.08 7.99 14.40
CA SER A 176 -5.27 6.80 15.23
C SER A 176 -4.93 5.56 14.41
N ILE A 177 -4.14 4.66 15.00
CA ILE A 177 -3.78 3.36 14.42
C ILE A 177 -3.98 2.26 15.44
N THR A 178 -4.36 1.08 14.96
CA THR A 178 -4.57 -0.10 15.82
C THR A 178 -3.52 -1.16 15.51
N LEU A 179 -2.85 -1.65 16.55
CA LEU A 179 -1.89 -2.73 16.46
C LEU A 179 -2.30 -3.90 17.33
N GLU A 180 -2.31 -5.11 16.76
CA GLU A 180 -2.40 -6.35 17.52
C GLU A 180 -1.01 -6.92 17.78
N THR A 181 -0.71 -7.15 19.06
CA THR A 181 0.56 -7.75 19.50
C THR A 181 0.29 -9.12 20.13
N PRO A 182 0.87 -10.22 19.60
CA PRO A 182 0.82 -11.53 20.25
C PRO A 182 1.58 -11.53 21.58
N THR A 183 1.03 -12.22 22.58
CA THR A 183 1.58 -12.32 23.94
C THR A 183 1.82 -13.77 24.38
N VAL A 184 1.72 -14.71 23.44
CA VAL A 184 2.04 -16.14 23.63
C VAL A 184 3.07 -16.61 22.60
N MET A 185 3.71 -17.75 22.87
CA MET A 185 4.66 -18.41 21.98
C MET A 185 3.98 -19.02 20.76
N GLY A 186 4.77 -19.61 19.85
CA GLY A 186 4.25 -20.23 18.62
C GLY A 186 3.33 -21.44 18.85
N ASP A 187 3.26 -21.95 20.08
CA ASP A 187 2.31 -22.99 20.50
C ASP A 187 0.92 -22.45 20.87
N ASP A 188 0.73 -21.13 20.82
CA ASP A 188 -0.48 -20.39 21.17
C ASP A 188 -0.98 -20.64 22.62
N LYS A 189 -0.07 -21.09 23.50
CA LYS A 189 -0.38 -21.46 24.89
C LYS A 189 0.61 -20.88 25.89
N THR A 190 1.90 -21.01 25.61
CA THR A 190 2.94 -20.59 26.54
C THR A 190 3.04 -19.06 26.56
N LYS A 191 2.97 -18.44 27.74
CA LYS A 191 3.10 -16.98 27.92
C LYS A 191 4.43 -16.50 27.36
N ASP A 192 4.41 -15.43 26.59
CA ASP A 192 5.63 -14.80 26.09
C ASP A 192 6.07 -13.66 27.00
N LEU A 193 6.94 -13.96 27.96
CA LEU A 193 7.50 -12.99 28.89
C LEU A 193 8.77 -12.30 28.39
N TRP A 194 9.14 -12.48 27.10
CA TRP A 194 10.44 -12.05 26.57
C TRP A 194 10.35 -10.97 25.49
N TYR A 195 9.46 -11.11 24.52
CA TYR A 195 9.48 -10.26 23.31
C TYR A 195 8.58 -9.02 23.32
N PRO A 196 7.31 -9.09 23.77
CA PRO A 196 6.31 -8.05 23.50
C PRO A 196 6.38 -6.90 24.51
N TYR A 197 7.55 -6.27 24.63
CA TYR A 197 7.78 -5.11 25.47
C TYR A 197 7.85 -3.83 24.65
N TRP A 198 7.30 -2.76 25.22
CA TRP A 198 7.24 -1.43 24.62
C TRP A 198 7.91 -0.41 25.52
N ARG A 199 8.67 0.49 24.90
CA ARG A 199 9.33 1.59 25.61
C ARG A 199 8.29 2.62 26.05
N VAL A 200 8.18 2.84 27.35
CA VAL A 200 7.26 3.82 27.94
C VAL A 200 7.99 5.07 28.42
N LYS A 201 7.28 6.20 28.49
CA LYS A 201 7.76 7.42 29.16
C LYS A 201 7.45 7.33 30.66
N GLY A 202 8.42 7.70 31.50
CA GLY A 202 8.27 7.63 32.96
C GLY A 202 8.68 6.26 33.52
N LYS A 203 8.67 6.12 34.85
CA LYS A 203 9.04 4.89 35.56
C LYS A 203 7.77 4.07 35.89
N PRO A 204 7.59 2.87 35.33
CA PRO A 204 6.38 2.07 35.47
C PRO A 204 6.41 1.19 36.74
N ALA A 205 6.65 1.80 37.90
CA ALA A 205 6.90 1.07 39.16
C ALA A 205 5.70 0.25 39.67
N ASP A 206 4.51 0.53 39.16
CA ASP A 206 3.24 -0.12 39.50
C ASP A 206 2.81 -1.17 38.45
N ARG A 207 3.70 -1.55 37.54
CA ARG A 207 3.51 -2.63 36.56
C ARG A 207 4.21 -3.89 37.04
N GLU A 208 3.65 -5.05 36.72
CA GLU A 208 4.20 -6.34 37.13
C GLU A 208 5.39 -6.73 36.25
N HIS A 209 5.25 -6.57 34.93
CA HIS A 209 6.22 -6.98 33.93
C HIS A 209 6.88 -5.77 33.27
N TRP A 210 7.99 -5.30 33.86
CA TRP A 210 8.80 -4.24 33.27
C TRP A 210 10.28 -4.40 33.62
N PHE A 211 11.14 -3.76 32.83
CA PHE A 211 12.58 -3.71 33.08
C PHE A 211 13.21 -2.41 32.54
N ILE A 212 14.47 -2.17 32.91
CA ILE A 212 15.29 -1.11 32.32
C ILE A 212 16.12 -1.73 31.20
N GLY A 213 15.92 -1.28 29.97
CA GLY A 213 16.62 -1.79 28.80
C GLY A 213 18.09 -1.34 28.76
N PRO A 214 18.90 -1.92 27.85
CA PRO A 214 20.28 -1.49 27.63
C PRO A 214 20.42 -0.01 27.23
N ASP A 215 19.34 0.59 26.71
CA ASP A 215 19.23 2.02 26.39
C ASP A 215 18.96 2.91 27.62
N GLY A 216 18.90 2.32 28.82
CA GLY A 216 18.55 2.98 30.07
C GLY A 216 17.09 3.43 30.14
N LYS A 217 16.23 2.95 29.23
CA LYS A 217 14.82 3.31 29.16
C LYS A 217 13.95 2.23 29.81
N HIS A 218 12.72 2.60 30.17
CA HIS A 218 11.78 1.68 30.78
C HIS A 218 10.98 0.95 29.70
N TRP A 219 10.91 -0.36 29.82
CA TRP A 219 10.20 -1.25 28.91
C TRP A 219 9.12 -1.99 29.70
N VAL A 220 7.88 -1.93 29.23
CA VAL A 220 6.71 -2.56 29.86
C VAL A 220 6.13 -3.59 28.91
N HIS A 221 5.78 -4.76 29.43
CA HIS A 221 5.11 -5.79 28.65
C HIS A 221 3.75 -5.28 28.16
N VAL A 222 3.36 -5.56 26.91
CA VAL A 222 2.15 -5.00 26.29
C VAL A 222 0.86 -5.28 27.09
N LYS A 223 0.79 -6.43 27.78
CA LYS A 223 -0.30 -6.80 28.72
C LYS A 223 -0.49 -5.78 29.85
N ASP A 224 0.58 -5.15 30.30
CA ASP A 224 0.58 -4.26 31.48
C ASP A 224 0.50 -2.77 31.10
N LEU A 225 0.47 -2.45 29.80
CA LEU A 225 0.16 -1.12 29.32
C LEU A 225 -1.27 -0.74 29.70
N ARG A 226 -1.49 0.56 29.92
CA ARG A 226 -2.78 1.14 30.29
C ARG A 226 -3.09 2.34 29.42
N GLU A 227 -4.37 2.70 29.35
CA GLU A 227 -4.82 3.94 28.72
C GLU A 227 -4.11 5.14 29.35
N GLY A 228 -3.70 6.09 28.50
CA GLY A 228 -2.91 7.25 28.88
C GLY A 228 -1.40 7.01 28.98
N ASP A 229 -0.91 5.77 28.84
CA ASP A 229 0.52 5.52 28.74
C ASP A 229 1.09 6.13 27.45
N THR A 230 2.24 6.81 27.55
CA THR A 230 2.98 7.27 26.38
C THR A 230 4.04 6.24 26.00
N VAL A 231 3.83 5.56 24.87
CA VAL A 231 4.74 4.54 24.32
C VAL A 231 5.56 5.10 23.17
N HIS A 232 6.66 4.45 22.83
CA HIS A 232 7.39 4.74 21.61
C HIS A 232 7.17 3.66 20.55
N LEU A 233 6.74 4.12 19.39
CA LEU A 233 6.49 3.31 18.21
C LEU A 233 7.29 3.88 17.04
N THR A 234 7.98 3.01 16.33
CA THR A 234 8.52 3.30 15.01
C THR A 234 7.50 2.77 14.00
N PRO A 235 6.68 3.62 13.36
CA PRO A 235 5.54 3.15 12.59
C PRO A 235 5.97 2.50 11.27
N SER A 236 5.21 1.48 10.87
CA SER A 236 5.32 0.90 9.53
C SER A 236 4.59 1.81 8.54
N THR A 237 5.03 1.85 7.29
CA THR A 237 4.49 2.80 6.30
C THR A 237 4.27 2.21 4.93
N PHE A 238 3.35 2.80 4.18
CA PHE A 238 3.10 2.53 2.78
C PHE A 238 3.21 3.83 1.96
N ASP A 239 3.95 3.77 0.87
CA ASP A 239 4.11 4.87 -0.08
C ASP A 239 3.91 4.40 -1.52
N PHE A 240 3.54 5.30 -2.42
CA PHE A 240 3.50 5.01 -3.83
C PHE A 240 3.79 6.24 -4.70
N GLU A 241 4.31 5.97 -5.90
CA GLU A 241 4.62 6.97 -6.91
C GLU A 241 4.30 6.44 -8.31
N TYR A 242 3.81 7.31 -9.20
CA TYR A 242 3.63 6.98 -10.61
C TYR A 242 4.60 7.76 -11.49
N LEU A 243 5.49 7.04 -12.17
CA LEU A 243 6.43 7.61 -13.13
C LEU A 243 5.75 7.80 -14.49
N ASP A 244 4.90 8.83 -14.60
CA ASP A 244 4.34 9.29 -15.88
C ASP A 244 5.43 9.86 -16.80
N VAL A 245 6.43 10.51 -16.19
CA VAL A 245 7.70 10.94 -16.81
C VAL A 245 8.88 10.51 -15.95
N THR A 246 10.05 10.33 -16.56
CA THR A 246 11.24 9.85 -15.83
C THR A 246 11.71 10.81 -14.76
N SER A 247 11.46 12.12 -14.88
CA SER A 247 11.85 13.13 -13.89
C SER A 247 11.10 13.01 -12.56
N ARG A 248 9.93 12.35 -12.51
CA ARG A 248 9.17 12.12 -11.26
C ARG A 248 9.97 11.41 -10.18
N ARG A 249 10.97 10.62 -10.55
CA ARG A 249 11.85 9.94 -9.59
C ARG A 249 12.57 10.91 -8.63
N PHE A 250 12.81 12.15 -9.05
CA PHE A 250 13.44 13.18 -8.21
C PHE A 250 12.45 13.87 -7.26
N GLU A 251 11.15 13.63 -7.41
CA GLU A 251 10.12 14.09 -6.48
C GLU A 251 9.96 13.13 -5.28
N ILE A 252 10.63 11.98 -5.32
CA ILE A 252 10.73 11.03 -4.21
C ILE A 252 11.89 11.46 -3.31
N TYR A 253 11.57 12.26 -2.30
CA TYR A 253 12.50 12.59 -1.22
C TYR A 253 11.71 12.84 0.05
N TYR A 254 12.36 12.59 1.18
CA TYR A 254 11.75 12.67 2.49
C TYR A 254 12.46 13.73 3.33
N ASN A 255 11.68 14.47 4.11
CA ASN A 255 12.20 15.32 5.17
C ASN A 255 12.73 14.46 6.34
N GLU A 256 13.35 15.11 7.33
CA GLU A 256 13.84 14.45 8.55
C GLU A 256 12.74 13.67 9.32
N ASP A 257 11.48 14.11 9.22
CA ASP A 257 10.32 13.46 9.81
C ASP A 257 9.77 12.28 8.98
N GLY A 258 10.37 12.00 7.81
CA GLY A 258 9.96 10.95 6.89
C GLY A 258 8.74 11.28 6.02
N SER A 259 8.31 12.55 5.98
CA SER A 259 7.22 13.04 5.12
C SER A 259 7.70 13.51 3.74
N ARG A 260 6.82 13.47 2.74
CA ARG A 260 7.10 14.02 1.40
C ARG A 260 6.65 15.48 1.26
N PRO A 261 7.52 16.41 0.85
CA PRO A 261 7.13 17.80 0.60
C PRO A 261 6.16 17.97 -0.58
N THR A 262 6.34 17.15 -1.63
CA THR A 262 5.53 17.17 -2.86
C THR A 262 4.16 16.50 -2.67
N HIS A 263 4.08 15.53 -1.76
CA HIS A 263 2.87 14.77 -1.43
C HIS A 263 2.69 14.69 0.09
N PRO A 264 2.16 15.73 0.76
CA PRO A 264 2.13 15.81 2.24
C PRO A 264 1.33 14.72 2.95
N THR A 265 0.43 14.05 2.23
CA THR A 265 -0.35 12.88 2.66
C THR A 265 0.45 11.59 2.70
N ARG A 266 1.60 11.55 2.01
CA ARG A 266 2.44 10.38 1.85
C ARG A 266 3.75 10.52 2.64
N PRO A 267 4.25 9.44 3.23
CA PRO A 267 3.69 8.08 3.20
C PRO A 267 2.54 7.89 4.20
N TYR A 268 1.67 6.91 3.92
CA TYR A 268 0.62 6.45 4.82
C TYR A 268 1.19 5.51 5.89
N TYR A 269 0.49 5.36 7.02
CA TYR A 269 0.78 4.26 7.94
C TYR A 269 0.36 2.93 7.32
N LEU A 270 1.13 1.87 7.56
CA LEU A 270 0.80 0.55 7.00
C LEU A 270 -0.47 -0.02 7.64
N GLU A 271 -0.71 0.32 8.90
CA GLU A 271 -1.91 0.00 9.67
C GLU A 271 -3.19 0.68 9.14
N ASP A 272 -3.04 1.63 8.22
CA ASP A 272 -4.12 2.46 7.71
C ASP A 272 -4.67 1.96 6.36
N LEU A 273 -4.06 0.92 5.78
CA LEU A 273 -4.45 0.39 4.47
C LEU A 273 -5.92 -0.03 4.43
N GLU A 274 -6.42 -0.67 5.48
CA GLU A 274 -7.82 -1.09 5.56
C GLU A 274 -8.77 0.12 5.57
N ARG A 275 -8.41 1.21 6.26
CA ARG A 275 -9.20 2.46 6.24
C ARG A 275 -9.20 3.08 4.84
N LEU A 276 -8.06 3.07 4.15
CA LEU A 276 -7.94 3.59 2.79
C LEU A 276 -8.82 2.80 1.80
N ASP A 277 -8.90 1.47 1.94
CA ASP A 277 -9.82 0.64 1.15
C ASP A 277 -11.27 1.01 1.45
N GLU A 278 -11.68 1.10 2.71
CA GLU A 278 -13.05 1.47 3.10
C GLU A 278 -13.45 2.85 2.56
N LEU A 279 -12.51 3.81 2.60
CA LEU A 279 -12.70 5.15 2.04
C LEU A 279 -12.87 5.09 0.53
N TRP A 280 -12.04 4.32 -0.16
CA TRP A 280 -12.16 4.15 -1.60
C TRP A 280 -13.48 3.47 -1.97
N GLU A 281 -13.88 2.38 -1.31
CA GLU A 281 -15.15 1.69 -1.55
C GLU A 281 -16.37 2.60 -1.38
N ALA A 282 -16.34 3.46 -0.36
CA ALA A 282 -17.39 4.45 -0.17
C ALA A 282 -17.34 5.55 -1.24
N PHE A 283 -16.18 6.13 -1.50
CA PHE A 283 -16.04 7.24 -2.44
C PHE A 283 -16.30 6.81 -3.88
N SER A 284 -15.83 5.61 -4.23
CA SER A 284 -16.03 4.95 -5.52
C SER A 284 -17.49 4.60 -5.77
N GLN A 285 -18.48 4.94 -4.93
CA GLN A 285 -19.89 4.89 -5.33
C GLN A 285 -20.26 5.99 -6.35
N LEU A 286 -19.52 7.10 -6.38
CA LEU A 286 -19.76 8.22 -7.31
C LEU A 286 -19.23 7.97 -8.72
N SER A 287 -19.81 8.61 -9.74
CA SER A 287 -19.30 8.47 -11.12
C SER A 287 -17.90 9.06 -11.26
N ARG A 288 -17.08 8.53 -12.20
CA ARG A 288 -15.71 9.01 -12.41
C ARG A 288 -15.62 10.52 -12.69
N THR A 289 -16.56 11.04 -13.49
CA THR A 289 -16.63 12.47 -13.82
C THR A 289 -16.88 13.30 -12.56
N GLN A 290 -17.80 12.84 -11.73
CA GLN A 290 -18.18 13.53 -10.51
C GLN A 290 -17.10 13.48 -9.43
N LEU A 291 -16.42 12.34 -9.29
CA LEU A 291 -15.23 12.22 -8.44
C LEU A 291 -14.17 13.26 -8.80
N LYS A 292 -13.83 13.35 -10.09
CA LYS A 292 -12.87 14.35 -10.58
C LYS A 292 -13.33 15.78 -10.32
N GLN A 293 -14.61 16.08 -10.55
CA GLN A 293 -15.17 17.41 -10.29
C GLN A 293 -15.09 17.79 -8.81
N ILE A 294 -15.43 16.87 -7.90
CA ILE A 294 -15.35 17.09 -6.45
C ILE A 294 -13.91 17.35 -6.02
N LEU A 295 -12.99 16.48 -6.41
CA LEU A 295 -11.57 16.61 -6.06
C LEU A 295 -10.98 17.92 -6.60
N GLN A 296 -11.24 18.23 -7.87
CA GLN A 296 -10.79 19.49 -8.46
C GLN A 296 -11.38 20.70 -7.72
N THR A 297 -12.66 20.65 -7.34
CA THR A 297 -13.32 21.73 -6.61
C THR A 297 -12.67 21.94 -5.24
N ILE A 298 -12.40 20.86 -4.51
CA ILE A 298 -11.76 20.90 -3.19
C ILE A 298 -10.33 21.43 -3.31
N GLU A 299 -9.51 20.85 -4.18
CA GLU A 299 -8.09 21.21 -4.29
C GLU A 299 -7.87 22.60 -4.89
N THR A 300 -8.67 23.01 -5.88
CA THR A 300 -8.61 24.39 -6.41
C THR A 300 -8.99 25.40 -5.34
N THR A 301 -9.99 25.10 -4.51
CA THR A 301 -10.39 25.97 -3.41
C THR A 301 -9.33 26.02 -2.32
N ARG A 302 -8.76 24.86 -1.95
CA ARG A 302 -7.65 24.77 -0.99
C ARG A 302 -6.48 25.63 -1.45
N GLN A 303 -6.04 25.46 -2.70
CA GLN A 303 -4.94 26.23 -3.27
C GLN A 303 -5.27 27.72 -3.35
N ARG A 304 -6.51 28.09 -3.69
CA ARG A 304 -6.93 29.50 -3.75
C ARG A 304 -6.94 30.17 -2.37
N TRP A 305 -7.34 29.45 -1.32
CA TRP A 305 -7.50 30.01 0.02
C TRP A 305 -6.20 29.98 0.84
N PHE A 306 -5.41 28.91 0.70
CA PHE A 306 -4.24 28.66 1.55
C PHE A 306 -2.91 28.67 0.78
N GLY A 307 -2.92 28.57 -0.54
CA GLY A 307 -1.72 28.66 -1.38
C GLY A 307 -0.65 27.63 -0.99
N ARG A 308 0.50 28.12 -0.49
CA ARG A 308 1.60 27.27 0.00
C ARG A 308 1.42 26.80 1.44
N GLU A 309 0.49 27.39 2.19
CA GLU A 309 0.20 27.05 3.59
C GLU A 309 -0.95 26.03 3.71
N ASN A 310 -1.03 25.06 2.79
CA ASN A 310 -2.11 24.07 2.73
C ASN A 310 -2.36 23.34 4.06
N LYS A 311 -1.36 23.19 4.94
CA LYS A 311 -1.54 22.59 6.26
C LYS A 311 -2.57 23.35 7.12
N LYS A 312 -2.69 24.68 6.97
CA LYS A 312 -3.69 25.49 7.67
C LYS A 312 -5.13 25.16 7.28
N SER A 313 -5.36 24.48 6.15
CA SER A 313 -6.70 24.08 5.74
C SER A 313 -7.33 23.05 6.67
N LEU A 314 -6.52 22.31 7.44
CA LEU A 314 -7.00 21.29 8.38
C LEU A 314 -7.75 21.91 9.57
N ASP A 315 -7.32 23.09 10.00
CA ASP A 315 -7.87 23.78 11.18
C ASP A 315 -8.92 24.84 10.81
N ASP A 316 -9.18 25.07 9.52
CA ASP A 316 -10.14 26.07 9.07
C ASP A 316 -11.58 25.52 9.02
N GLY A 317 -12.39 25.94 10.00
CA GLY A 317 -13.78 25.51 10.11
C GLY A 317 -14.67 25.91 8.92
N THR A 318 -14.30 26.94 8.15
CA THR A 318 -15.03 27.34 6.94
C THR A 318 -14.76 26.35 5.79
N PHE A 319 -13.50 25.97 5.60
CA PHE A 319 -13.07 24.99 4.62
C PHE A 319 -13.62 23.61 4.95
N GLN A 320 -13.64 23.20 6.23
CA GLN A 320 -14.32 21.96 6.66
C GLN A 320 -15.80 21.94 6.29
N LYS A 321 -16.53 23.02 6.53
CA LYS A 321 -17.95 23.14 6.11
C LYS A 321 -18.08 23.10 4.59
N PHE A 322 -17.19 23.75 3.86
CA PHE A 322 -17.16 23.73 2.40
C PHE A 322 -16.96 22.30 1.87
N VAL A 323 -15.94 21.59 2.34
CA VAL A 323 -15.65 20.20 1.96
C VAL A 323 -16.85 19.29 2.27
N ARG A 324 -17.43 19.41 3.47
CA ARG A 324 -18.64 18.65 3.84
C ARG A 324 -19.80 18.93 2.90
N ASN A 325 -20.06 20.19 2.56
CA ASN A 325 -21.15 20.57 1.66
C ASN A 325 -20.90 20.09 0.23
N THR A 326 -19.67 20.20 -0.28
CA THR A 326 -19.30 19.71 -1.62
C THR A 326 -19.50 18.19 -1.71
N LEU A 327 -19.10 17.44 -0.69
CA LEU A 327 -19.35 16.00 -0.62
C LEU A 327 -20.84 15.66 -0.44
N ALA A 328 -21.57 16.40 0.40
CA ALA A 328 -22.98 16.14 0.67
C ALA A 328 -23.89 16.41 -0.55
N ASN A 329 -23.55 17.42 -1.37
CA ASN A 329 -24.31 17.82 -2.55
C ASN A 329 -23.95 17.01 -3.81
N ALA A 330 -23.03 16.06 -3.68
CA ALA A 330 -22.75 15.10 -4.72
C ALA A 330 -23.99 14.25 -5.04
N GLN A 331 -24.17 13.87 -6.31
CA GLN A 331 -25.13 12.89 -6.82
C GLN A 331 -24.82 11.46 -6.34
N TRP A 332 -24.94 11.23 -5.04
CA TRP A 332 -24.82 9.90 -4.45
C TRP A 332 -25.93 8.96 -4.96
N PRO A 333 -25.64 7.68 -5.25
CA PRO A 333 -26.66 6.71 -5.65
C PRO A 333 -27.78 6.60 -4.60
N LYS A 334 -29.03 6.34 -5.04
CA LYS A 334 -30.17 6.16 -4.12
C LYS A 334 -29.96 5.04 -3.10
N ALA A 335 -29.20 4.02 -3.45
CA ALA A 335 -28.81 2.92 -2.57
C ALA A 335 -27.83 3.36 -1.47
N HIS A 336 -27.01 4.38 -1.73
CA HIS A 336 -25.95 4.86 -0.85
C HIS A 336 -26.04 6.38 -0.63
N PRO A 337 -27.15 6.91 -0.07
CA PRO A 337 -27.32 8.35 0.09
C PRO A 337 -26.39 8.89 1.18
N TRP A 338 -25.84 10.09 0.98
CA TRP A 338 -24.88 10.74 1.89
C TRP A 338 -25.24 10.63 3.38
N LYS A 339 -26.50 10.89 3.74
CA LYS A 339 -26.98 10.86 5.14
C LYS A 339 -26.97 9.48 5.79
N LYS A 340 -26.92 8.40 5.00
CA LYS A 340 -26.87 7.02 5.49
C LYS A 340 -25.50 6.37 5.29
N LEU A 341 -24.51 7.11 4.79
CA LEU A 341 -23.15 6.58 4.68
C LEU A 341 -22.54 6.47 6.08
N PRO A 342 -22.19 5.27 6.55
CA PRO A 342 -21.62 5.07 7.89
C PRO A 342 -20.29 5.82 8.06
N ASN A 343 -19.58 6.07 6.96
CA ASN A 343 -18.25 6.68 6.94
C ASN A 343 -18.25 8.14 6.43
N CYS A 344 -19.37 8.86 6.53
CA CYS A 344 -19.46 10.23 5.99
C CYS A 344 -18.46 11.21 6.61
N ASP A 345 -18.29 11.19 7.94
CA ASP A 345 -17.33 12.08 8.62
C ASP A 345 -15.88 11.68 8.28
N ARG A 346 -15.58 10.38 8.18
CA ARG A 346 -14.27 9.86 7.71
C ARG A 346 -13.94 10.32 6.28
N LEU A 347 -14.91 10.36 5.38
CA LEU A 347 -14.72 10.89 4.02
C LEU A 347 -14.41 12.40 4.03
N VAL A 348 -15.06 13.16 4.93
CA VAL A 348 -14.76 14.60 5.09
C VAL A 348 -13.33 14.78 5.60
N GLU A 349 -12.91 14.02 6.60
CA GLU A 349 -11.55 14.06 7.14
C GLU A 349 -10.50 13.67 6.09
N ALA A 350 -10.75 12.60 5.34
CA ALA A 350 -9.88 12.16 4.24
C ALA A 350 -9.76 13.22 3.14
N ALA A 351 -10.88 13.87 2.79
CA ALA A 351 -10.89 14.98 1.84
C ALA A 351 -10.13 16.20 2.37
N LEU A 352 -10.27 16.52 3.66
CA LEU A 352 -9.53 17.59 4.31
C LEU A 352 -8.02 17.32 4.33
N ARG A 353 -7.60 16.06 4.49
CA ARG A 353 -6.19 15.68 4.45
C ARG A 353 -5.63 15.63 3.03
N GLY A 354 -6.49 15.51 2.01
CA GLY A 354 -6.10 15.35 0.61
C GLY A 354 -5.97 13.88 0.18
N GLU A 355 -6.29 12.93 1.07
CA GLU A 355 -6.16 11.49 0.85
C GLU A 355 -7.06 11.01 -0.30
N LEU A 356 -8.25 11.60 -0.48
CA LEU A 356 -9.15 11.22 -1.57
C LEU A 356 -8.55 11.50 -2.96
N THR A 357 -7.67 12.49 -3.07
CA THR A 357 -6.96 12.79 -4.33
C THR A 357 -5.96 11.68 -4.66
N ASP A 358 -5.22 11.22 -3.65
CA ASP A 358 -4.27 10.13 -3.77
C ASP A 358 -4.96 8.80 -4.10
N LEU A 359 -6.07 8.49 -3.42
CA LEU A 359 -6.86 7.29 -3.72
C LEU A 359 -7.41 7.34 -5.16
N ALA A 360 -7.91 8.49 -5.60
CA ALA A 360 -8.38 8.63 -6.97
C ALA A 360 -7.24 8.49 -8.01
N GLU A 361 -6.04 8.97 -7.70
CA GLU A 361 -4.86 8.74 -8.54
C GLU A 361 -4.55 7.23 -8.61
N LEU A 362 -4.42 6.58 -7.46
CA LEU A 362 -4.11 5.17 -7.34
C LEU A 362 -5.10 4.30 -8.10
N HIS A 363 -6.40 4.43 -7.82
CA HIS A 363 -7.40 3.52 -8.39
C HIS A 363 -7.81 3.89 -9.83
N LEU A 364 -7.95 5.18 -10.16
CA LEU A 364 -8.48 5.59 -11.47
C LEU A 364 -7.42 5.86 -12.52
N SER A 365 -6.24 6.36 -12.13
CA SER A 365 -5.17 6.74 -13.06
C SER A 365 -4.16 5.61 -13.22
N ILE A 366 -3.72 5.02 -12.10
CA ILE A 366 -2.69 3.98 -12.06
C ILE A 366 -3.30 2.60 -12.33
N LEU A 367 -4.18 2.12 -11.45
CA LEU A 367 -4.79 0.78 -11.53
C LEU A 367 -5.84 0.68 -12.65
N LYS A 368 -6.38 1.81 -13.07
CA LYS A 368 -7.41 1.91 -14.14
C LYS A 368 -8.62 1.02 -13.85
N GLU A 369 -9.03 0.98 -12.58
CA GLU A 369 -10.24 0.27 -12.17
C GLU A 369 -11.42 0.76 -13.01
N LYS A 370 -12.04 -0.18 -13.71
CA LYS A 370 -13.24 0.09 -14.48
C LYS A 370 -14.41 -0.12 -13.53
N LYS A 371 -15.23 0.91 -13.37
CA LYS A 371 -16.61 0.69 -12.94
C LYS A 371 -17.34 -0.04 -14.06
N GLU A 372 -17.89 -1.20 -13.74
CA GLU A 372 -18.97 -1.80 -14.52
C GLU A 372 -20.26 -1.01 -14.40
#